data_AF-A0A1G7DGE8-F1
#
_entry.id   AF-A0A1G7DGE8-F1
#
_cell.length_a   1.000
_cell.length_b   1.000
_cell.length_c   1.000
_cell.angle_alpha   90.00
_cell.angle_beta   90.00
_cell.angle_gamma   90.00
#
_symmetry.space_group_name_H-M   'P 1'
#
loop_
_entity.id
_entity.type
_entity.pdbx_description
1 polymer ?
#
loop_
_entity_poly.entity_id
_entity_poly.type
_entity_poly.pdbx_seq_one_letter_code
_entity_poly.pdbx_strand_id
1 'polypeptide(L)'
;MKPTFYLIIFLIVFSTQAQTSNSEIVALGPDEEKEILIPAYKNDVVTISITPKSKKAKKNNFLLYQYPSKLLVKVEGEKTFSQTITISNNGIYKLVLRNNNSKLSDYQLNYEIVSSRKKKPQIGYKVKKDTTYGFPTERLVDKKKLESVSIQNEKFYLNSTSNALLKGGKNRIIMPVSLPKNTIEWYYVFSASREENDIKNTLSSFNFASQLTKFIKEDNEIQSAVSNLNPPPGANICDIYVINSDKDAELFKEKEDFKSNLEGTRENFKSGIVKVSTTDKSYLGIRNPDNIYGIHIAIEIIALVAKTEKVKETVNIPIIKSYQIPYLID
;
A
#
# COMPACT_ATOMS: atom_id res chain seq x y z
N MET A 1 -45.10 -25.43 -86.68
CA MET A 1 -44.54 -24.78 -85.46
C MET A 1 -44.22 -25.87 -84.44
N LYS A 2 -43.07 -25.76 -83.76
CA LYS A 2 -42.38 -26.83 -83.02
C LYS A 2 -43.10 -27.23 -81.71
N PRO A 3 -43.00 -28.49 -81.24
CA PRO A 3 -43.45 -28.88 -79.91
C PRO A 3 -42.45 -28.41 -78.87
N THR A 4 -42.92 -27.65 -77.87
CA THR A 4 -42.11 -27.13 -76.78
C THR A 4 -42.06 -28.17 -75.66
N PHE A 5 -40.92 -28.84 -75.49
CA PHE A 5 -40.67 -29.81 -74.43
C PHE A 5 -40.24 -29.05 -73.17
N TYR A 6 -41.05 -29.08 -72.10
CA TYR A 6 -40.65 -28.51 -70.80
C TYR A 6 -39.86 -29.55 -70.02
N LEU A 7 -38.55 -29.31 -69.87
CA LEU A 7 -37.65 -30.07 -69.02
C LEU A 7 -37.77 -29.54 -67.57
N ILE A 8 -38.36 -30.32 -66.66
CA ILE A 8 -38.37 -30.02 -65.22
C ILE A 8 -37.07 -30.57 -64.61
N ILE A 9 -36.16 -29.67 -64.24
CA ILE A 9 -34.93 -30.02 -63.51
C ILE A 9 -35.24 -30.02 -62.01
N PHE A 10 -35.22 -31.20 -61.38
CA PHE A 10 -35.22 -31.33 -59.93
C PHE A 10 -33.84 -30.93 -59.40
N LEU A 11 -33.75 -29.76 -58.77
CA LEU A 11 -32.53 -29.26 -58.15
C LEU A 11 -32.41 -29.86 -56.74
N ILE A 12 -31.68 -30.96 -56.59
CA ILE A 12 -31.36 -31.55 -55.29
C ILE A 12 -30.28 -30.68 -54.63
N VAL A 13 -30.67 -29.83 -53.70
CA VAL A 13 -29.75 -29.04 -52.89
C VAL A 13 -29.21 -29.93 -51.78
N PHE A 14 -27.99 -30.45 -51.95
CA PHE A 14 -27.25 -31.09 -50.85
C PHE A 14 -26.77 -30.02 -49.88
N SER A 15 -27.49 -29.81 -48.77
CA SER A 15 -26.99 -29.03 -47.65
C SER A 15 -25.98 -29.89 -46.87
N THR A 16 -24.68 -29.61 -47.03
CA THR A 16 -23.64 -30.23 -46.21
C THR A 16 -23.69 -29.64 -44.79
N GLN A 17 -24.19 -30.42 -43.84
CA GLN A 17 -24.17 -30.09 -42.42
C GLN A 17 -22.83 -30.50 -41.81
N ALA A 18 -22.30 -29.71 -40.87
CA ALA A 18 -21.08 -30.08 -40.16
C ALA A 18 -21.39 -31.17 -39.13
N GLN A 19 -20.60 -32.24 -39.10
CA GLN A 19 -20.76 -33.34 -38.16
C GLN A 19 -19.52 -33.44 -37.28
N THR A 20 -19.72 -33.62 -35.98
CA THR A 20 -18.62 -33.85 -35.01
C THR A 20 -18.91 -35.12 -34.23
N SER A 21 -17.99 -36.07 -34.26
CA SER A 21 -18.06 -37.30 -33.48
C SER A 21 -16.91 -37.37 -32.48
N ASN A 22 -17.21 -37.80 -31.26
CA ASN A 22 -16.21 -38.07 -30.23
C ASN A 22 -16.44 -39.48 -29.67
N SER A 23 -15.34 -40.17 -29.40
CA SER A 23 -15.33 -41.50 -28.78
C SER A 23 -14.21 -41.53 -27.76
N GLU A 24 -14.54 -41.72 -26.49
CA GLU A 24 -13.55 -41.81 -25.42
C GLU A 24 -13.90 -42.87 -24.39
N ILE A 25 -12.87 -43.40 -23.71
CA ILE A 25 -13.05 -44.26 -22.55
C ILE A 25 -13.06 -43.37 -21.31
N VAL A 26 -14.13 -43.49 -20.53
CA VAL A 26 -14.32 -42.81 -19.26
C VAL A 26 -14.13 -43.84 -18.14
N ALA A 27 -12.97 -43.80 -17.50
CA ALA A 27 -12.71 -44.54 -16.27
C ALA A 27 -13.21 -43.72 -15.07
N LEU A 28 -13.99 -44.34 -14.20
CA LEU A 28 -14.54 -43.71 -12.99
C LEU A 28 -14.15 -44.56 -11.77
N GLY A 29 -13.37 -44.00 -10.86
CA GLY A 29 -13.09 -44.53 -9.54
C GLY A 29 -14.33 -44.58 -8.64
N PRO A 30 -14.22 -45.14 -7.43
CA PRO A 30 -15.31 -45.17 -6.47
C PRO A 30 -15.78 -43.77 -6.07
N ASP A 31 -17.10 -43.55 -6.09
CA ASP A 31 -17.75 -42.26 -5.78
C ASP A 31 -17.26 -41.07 -6.63
N GLU A 32 -16.61 -41.35 -7.76
CA GLU A 32 -16.11 -40.34 -8.68
C GLU A 32 -17.20 -39.86 -9.65
N GLU A 33 -17.11 -38.59 -10.03
CA GLU A 33 -17.93 -37.97 -11.06
C GLU A 33 -17.02 -37.39 -12.17
N LYS A 34 -17.35 -37.68 -13.43
CA LYS A 34 -16.70 -37.06 -14.59
C LYS A 34 -17.70 -36.19 -15.34
N GLU A 35 -17.29 -34.97 -15.62
CA GLU A 35 -18.05 -34.02 -16.42
C GLU A 35 -17.49 -33.92 -17.84
N ILE A 36 -18.38 -33.89 -18.83
CA ILE A 36 -18.04 -33.81 -20.24
C ILE A 36 -18.89 -32.70 -20.86
N LEU A 37 -18.20 -31.71 -21.42
CA LEU A 37 -18.83 -30.53 -22.01
C LEU A 37 -19.01 -30.73 -23.52
N ILE A 38 -20.24 -30.54 -23.97
CA ILE A 38 -20.67 -30.73 -25.35
C ILE A 38 -21.19 -29.38 -25.86
N PRO A 39 -20.47 -28.68 -26.75
CA PRO A 39 -20.96 -27.43 -27.33
C PRO A 39 -21.99 -27.72 -28.41
N ALA A 40 -23.10 -26.99 -28.45
CA ALA A 40 -24.09 -27.16 -29.51
C ALA A 40 -24.85 -25.87 -29.83
N TYR A 41 -25.21 -25.70 -31.10
CA TYR A 41 -26.10 -24.63 -31.55
C TYR A 41 -27.57 -25.07 -31.46
N LYS A 42 -28.46 -24.08 -31.40
CA LYS A 42 -29.90 -24.28 -31.51
C LYS A 42 -30.21 -25.04 -32.81
N ASN A 43 -31.08 -26.04 -32.68
CA ASN A 43 -31.52 -27.00 -33.69
C ASN A 43 -30.47 -28.06 -34.08
N ASP A 44 -29.29 -28.09 -33.45
CA ASP A 44 -28.38 -29.23 -33.59
C ASP A 44 -29.05 -30.48 -33.03
N VAL A 45 -28.68 -31.63 -33.58
CA VAL A 45 -29.08 -32.94 -33.05
C VAL A 45 -27.86 -33.57 -32.40
N VAL A 46 -27.96 -33.82 -31.09
CA VAL A 46 -26.90 -34.47 -30.32
C VAL A 46 -27.35 -35.87 -29.95
N THR A 47 -26.59 -36.87 -30.37
CA THR A 47 -26.79 -38.28 -30.03
C THR A 47 -25.67 -38.73 -29.10
N ILE A 48 -26.01 -39.27 -27.94
CA ILE A 48 -25.08 -39.70 -26.90
C ILE A 48 -25.35 -41.17 -26.63
N SER A 49 -24.28 -41.97 -26.55
CA SER A 49 -24.32 -43.38 -26.18
C SER A 49 -23.20 -43.70 -25.21
N ILE A 50 -23.56 -44.29 -24.07
CA ILE A 50 -22.66 -44.72 -23.02
C ILE A 50 -22.89 -46.21 -22.81
N THR A 51 -21.82 -46.99 -22.97
CA THR A 51 -21.88 -48.44 -22.83
C THR A 51 -20.74 -48.94 -21.94
N PRO A 52 -20.97 -49.97 -21.11
CA PRO A 52 -19.93 -50.48 -20.23
C PRO A 52 -18.90 -51.28 -21.03
N LYS A 53 -17.61 -51.13 -20.73
CA LYS A 53 -16.55 -51.93 -21.36
C LYS A 53 -16.54 -53.39 -20.89
N SER A 54 -17.10 -53.65 -19.71
CA SER A 54 -17.17 -54.97 -19.10
C SER A 54 -18.62 -55.41 -18.85
N LYS A 55 -18.94 -56.68 -19.16
CA LYS A 55 -20.24 -57.28 -18.84
C LYS A 55 -20.54 -57.28 -17.32
N LYS A 56 -19.51 -57.20 -16.49
CA LYS A 56 -19.61 -57.14 -15.02
C LYS A 56 -19.75 -55.70 -14.48
N ALA A 57 -19.84 -54.69 -15.35
CA ALA A 57 -20.01 -53.30 -14.93
C ALA A 57 -21.24 -53.13 -14.04
N LYS A 58 -21.09 -52.25 -13.05
CA LYS A 58 -22.13 -51.91 -12.09
C LYS A 58 -23.01 -50.77 -12.62
N LYS A 59 -24.18 -50.61 -12.00
CA LYS A 59 -25.17 -49.59 -12.34
C LYS A 59 -24.69 -48.22 -11.86
N ASN A 60 -24.85 -47.18 -12.67
CA ASN A 60 -24.39 -45.81 -12.42
C ASN A 60 -25.45 -44.77 -12.78
N ASN A 61 -25.14 -43.51 -12.49
CA ASN A 61 -26.00 -42.38 -12.80
C ASN A 61 -25.43 -41.57 -13.96
N PHE A 62 -26.31 -41.19 -14.88
CA PHE A 62 -26.01 -40.38 -16.05
C PHE A 62 -26.96 -39.18 -16.06
N LEU A 63 -26.41 -37.98 -16.02
CA LEU A 63 -27.19 -36.75 -16.01
C LEU A 63 -26.74 -35.84 -17.14
N LEU A 64 -27.70 -35.22 -17.82
CA LEU A 64 -27.43 -34.25 -18.87
C LEU A 64 -28.04 -32.91 -18.47
N TYR A 65 -27.22 -31.87 -18.47
CA TYR A 65 -27.62 -30.51 -18.15
C TYR A 65 -27.43 -29.59 -19.35
N GLN A 66 -28.28 -28.56 -19.45
CA GLN A 66 -27.89 -27.32 -20.11
C GLN A 66 -27.05 -26.52 -19.09
N TYR A 67 -25.78 -26.30 -19.42
CA TYR A 67 -24.83 -25.60 -18.55
C TYR A 67 -25.35 -24.17 -18.25
N PRO A 68 -25.23 -23.68 -17.00
CA PRO A 68 -24.49 -24.29 -15.88
C PRO A 68 -25.26 -25.34 -15.06
N SER A 69 -26.60 -25.27 -14.96
CA SER A 69 -27.31 -26.01 -13.90
C SER A 69 -28.68 -26.57 -14.28
N LYS A 70 -29.20 -26.34 -15.50
CA LYS A 70 -30.56 -26.78 -15.86
C LYS A 70 -30.55 -28.25 -16.27
N LEU A 71 -31.09 -29.12 -15.43
CA LEU A 71 -31.21 -30.56 -15.72
C LEU A 71 -32.16 -30.81 -16.90
N LEU A 72 -31.75 -31.65 -17.84
CA LEU A 72 -32.52 -32.04 -19.03
C LEU A 72 -32.91 -33.51 -18.98
N VAL A 73 -31.96 -34.37 -18.63
CA VAL A 73 -32.15 -35.82 -18.58
C VAL A 73 -31.47 -36.36 -17.32
N LYS A 74 -32.14 -37.28 -16.64
CA LYS A 74 -31.63 -37.99 -15.46
C LYS A 74 -31.93 -39.47 -15.61
N VAL A 75 -30.87 -40.28 -15.64
CA VAL A 75 -30.97 -41.75 -15.63
C VAL A 75 -30.14 -42.25 -14.47
N GLU A 76 -30.75 -43.01 -13.57
CA GLU A 76 -30.12 -43.50 -12.35
C GLU A 76 -30.14 -45.01 -12.28
N GLY A 77 -29.09 -45.59 -11.72
CA GLY A 77 -29.02 -47.02 -11.50
C GLY A 77 -29.03 -47.85 -12.79
N GLU A 78 -28.44 -47.34 -13.88
CA GLU A 78 -28.38 -48.04 -15.17
C GLU A 78 -26.95 -48.34 -15.62
N LYS A 79 -26.79 -49.36 -16.47
CA LYS A 79 -25.48 -49.72 -17.04
C LYS A 79 -25.20 -49.04 -18.37
N THR A 80 -26.22 -48.51 -19.02
CA THR A 80 -26.13 -47.91 -20.34
C THR A 80 -26.96 -46.65 -20.36
N PHE A 81 -26.56 -45.70 -21.20
CA PHE A 81 -27.32 -44.49 -21.47
C PHE A 81 -27.31 -44.25 -22.96
N SER A 82 -28.48 -44.01 -23.55
CA SER A 82 -28.59 -43.63 -24.95
C SER A 82 -29.64 -42.54 -25.05
N GLN A 83 -29.27 -41.41 -25.63
CA GLN A 83 -30.16 -40.27 -25.77
C GLN A 83 -29.87 -39.52 -27.06
N THR A 84 -30.93 -39.22 -27.82
CA THR A 84 -30.88 -38.23 -28.89
C THR A 84 -31.71 -37.02 -28.48
N ILE A 85 -31.13 -35.83 -28.54
CA ILE A 85 -31.81 -34.57 -28.24
C ILE A 85 -31.66 -33.57 -29.37
N THR A 86 -32.73 -32.82 -29.64
CA THR A 86 -32.67 -31.61 -30.45
C THR A 86 -32.44 -30.41 -29.54
N ILE A 87 -31.42 -29.61 -29.87
CA ILE A 87 -30.92 -28.54 -29.03
C ILE A 87 -31.84 -27.31 -29.13
N SER A 88 -32.37 -26.85 -28.00
CA SER A 88 -33.34 -25.75 -27.98
C SER A 88 -32.71 -24.37 -28.00
N ASN A 89 -31.48 -24.24 -27.47
CA ASN A 89 -30.77 -22.96 -27.35
C ASN A 89 -29.29 -23.17 -27.64
N ASN A 90 -28.64 -22.17 -28.23
CA ASN A 90 -27.18 -22.14 -28.32
C ASN A 90 -26.59 -22.24 -26.91
N GLY A 91 -25.64 -23.14 -26.70
CA GLY A 91 -24.93 -23.19 -25.44
C GLY A 91 -24.02 -24.39 -25.28
N ILE A 92 -23.67 -24.64 -24.02
CA ILE A 92 -22.91 -25.81 -23.62
C ILE A 92 -23.84 -26.75 -22.87
N TYR A 93 -23.72 -28.02 -23.17
CA TYR A 93 -24.43 -29.11 -22.50
C TYR A 93 -23.41 -29.90 -21.69
N LYS A 94 -23.75 -30.25 -20.46
CA LYS A 94 -22.86 -30.93 -19.53
C LYS A 94 -23.39 -32.33 -19.27
N LEU A 95 -22.69 -33.33 -19.78
CA LEU A 95 -22.93 -34.74 -19.46
C LEU A 95 -22.13 -35.09 -18.21
N VAL A 96 -22.80 -35.67 -17.23
CA VAL A 96 -22.23 -36.06 -15.95
C VAL A 96 -22.38 -37.57 -15.80
N LEU A 97 -21.26 -38.27 -15.64
CA LEU A 97 -21.22 -39.70 -15.35
C LEU A 97 -20.75 -39.86 -13.90
N ARG A 98 -21.58 -40.47 -13.06
CA ARG A 98 -21.26 -40.66 -11.64
C ARG A 98 -21.22 -42.13 -11.28
N ASN A 99 -20.11 -42.58 -10.70
CA ASN A 99 -19.95 -43.93 -10.21
C ASN A 99 -20.35 -44.04 -8.74
N ASN A 100 -21.54 -44.57 -8.47
CA ASN A 100 -22.04 -44.76 -7.10
C ASN A 100 -21.61 -46.10 -6.48
N ASN A 101 -20.59 -46.76 -7.04
CA ASN A 101 -20.13 -48.07 -6.59
C ASN A 101 -18.77 -47.98 -5.93
N SER A 102 -18.49 -48.92 -5.03
CA SER A 102 -17.20 -49.05 -4.34
C SER A 102 -16.04 -49.54 -5.21
N LYS A 103 -16.26 -49.77 -6.51
CA LYS A 103 -15.25 -50.27 -7.45
C LYS A 103 -15.21 -49.42 -8.71
N LEU A 104 -14.05 -49.39 -9.36
CA LEU A 104 -13.84 -48.70 -10.62
C LEU A 104 -14.78 -49.22 -11.72
N SER A 105 -15.24 -48.31 -12.57
CA SER A 105 -16.12 -48.61 -13.70
C SER A 105 -15.66 -47.90 -14.98
N ASP A 106 -15.45 -48.67 -16.05
CA ASP A 106 -15.06 -48.16 -17.36
C ASP A 106 -16.23 -48.14 -18.34
N TYR A 107 -16.46 -46.98 -18.94
CA TYR A 107 -17.48 -46.76 -19.96
C TYR A 107 -16.87 -46.29 -21.27
N GLN A 108 -17.40 -46.81 -22.37
CA GLN A 108 -17.25 -46.20 -23.69
C GLN A 108 -18.31 -45.11 -23.84
N LEU A 109 -17.88 -43.86 -23.91
CA LEU A 109 -18.72 -42.75 -24.33
C LEU A 109 -18.53 -42.52 -25.82
N ASN A 110 -19.64 -42.40 -26.53
CA ASN A 110 -19.69 -41.85 -27.86
C ASN A 110 -20.72 -40.71 -27.86
N TYR A 111 -20.36 -39.57 -28.44
CA TYR A 111 -21.37 -38.57 -28.79
C TYR A 111 -21.12 -38.01 -30.18
N GLU A 112 -22.21 -37.66 -30.82
CA GLU A 112 -22.24 -37.12 -32.17
C GLU A 112 -23.12 -35.88 -32.21
N ILE A 113 -22.65 -34.86 -32.91
CA ILE A 113 -23.37 -33.61 -33.13
C ILE A 113 -23.55 -33.43 -34.63
N VAL A 114 -24.80 -33.45 -35.06
CA VAL A 114 -25.21 -33.02 -36.40
C VAL A 114 -25.59 -31.55 -36.31
N SER A 115 -24.69 -30.68 -36.80
CA SER A 115 -24.83 -29.24 -36.68
C SER A 115 -25.81 -28.68 -37.70
N SER A 116 -26.72 -27.85 -37.22
CA SER A 116 -27.58 -26.98 -38.03
C SER A 116 -26.79 -25.92 -38.82
N ARG A 117 -25.52 -25.68 -38.45
CA ARG A 117 -24.63 -24.69 -39.06
C ARG A 117 -23.51 -25.36 -39.87
N LYS A 118 -22.93 -24.59 -40.81
CA LYS A 118 -21.72 -24.99 -41.57
C LYS A 118 -20.46 -25.10 -40.70
N LYS A 119 -20.42 -24.38 -39.58
CA LYS A 119 -19.33 -24.44 -38.61
C LYS A 119 -19.69 -25.40 -37.48
N LYS A 120 -18.69 -26.12 -36.98
CA LYS A 120 -18.82 -26.95 -35.78
C LYS A 120 -18.86 -26.07 -34.53
N PRO A 121 -19.69 -26.40 -33.53
CA PRO A 121 -19.73 -25.69 -32.26
C PRO A 121 -18.41 -25.90 -31.48
N GLN A 122 -17.92 -24.85 -30.81
CA GLN A 122 -16.65 -24.88 -30.07
C GLN A 122 -16.78 -24.26 -28.68
N ILE A 123 -15.99 -24.75 -27.73
CA ILE A 123 -15.90 -24.21 -26.36
C ILE A 123 -14.68 -23.29 -26.27
N GLY A 124 -14.88 -22.06 -25.82
CA GLY A 124 -13.84 -21.18 -25.33
C GLY A 124 -13.84 -21.15 -23.80
N TYR A 125 -12.76 -20.66 -23.20
CA TYR A 125 -12.66 -20.49 -21.75
C TYR A 125 -12.36 -19.03 -21.40
N LYS A 126 -13.13 -18.45 -20.46
CA LYS A 126 -12.84 -17.15 -19.86
C LYS A 126 -12.28 -17.36 -18.46
N VAL A 127 -11.20 -16.66 -18.13
CA VAL A 127 -10.66 -16.66 -16.76
C VAL A 127 -11.50 -15.71 -15.92
N LYS A 128 -12.12 -16.22 -14.85
CA LYS A 128 -12.78 -15.40 -13.82
C LYS A 128 -11.89 -15.41 -12.57
N LYS A 129 -11.73 -14.23 -11.98
CA LYS A 129 -11.00 -14.02 -10.73
C LYS A 129 -12.00 -13.74 -9.61
N ASP A 130 -11.77 -14.35 -8.46
CA ASP A 130 -12.52 -14.10 -7.23
C ASP A 130 -11.53 -13.71 -6.13
N THR A 131 -11.84 -12.63 -5.43
CA THR A 131 -10.97 -12.08 -4.38
C THR A 131 -11.63 -12.33 -3.04
N THR A 132 -11.04 -13.24 -2.28
CA THR A 132 -11.42 -13.50 -0.88
C THR A 132 -10.35 -12.90 0.02
N TYR A 133 -10.71 -12.29 1.14
CA TYR A 133 -9.72 -11.82 2.11
C TYR A 133 -9.21 -12.99 2.95
N GLY A 134 -7.89 -13.11 3.07
CA GLY A 134 -7.24 -14.06 3.97
C GLY A 134 -7.33 -13.63 5.43
N PHE A 135 -6.76 -14.46 6.32
CA PHE A 135 -6.72 -14.17 7.75
C PHE A 135 -5.86 -12.93 8.06
N PRO A 136 -6.22 -12.15 9.11
CA PRO A 136 -5.43 -11.02 9.54
C PRO A 136 -4.00 -11.47 9.87
N THR A 137 -3.01 -10.87 9.22
CA THR A 137 -1.59 -11.20 9.41
C THR A 137 -0.88 -10.00 10.03
N GLU A 138 -0.12 -10.22 11.11
CA GLU A 138 0.78 -9.21 11.67
C GLU A 138 2.02 -9.06 10.79
N ARG A 139 2.34 -7.84 10.39
CA ARG A 139 3.63 -7.50 9.78
C ARG A 139 4.28 -6.33 10.52
N LEU A 140 5.60 -6.30 10.53
CA LEU A 140 6.34 -5.13 11.00
C LEU A 140 6.43 -4.12 9.87
N VAL A 141 6.02 -2.89 10.15
CA VAL A 141 6.13 -1.77 9.21
C VAL A 141 7.00 -0.70 9.85
N ASP A 142 7.92 -0.17 9.06
CA ASP A 142 8.75 0.97 9.44
C ASP A 142 7.88 2.24 9.43
N LYS A 143 7.65 2.81 10.62
CA LYS A 143 6.93 4.07 10.78
C LYS A 143 7.91 5.16 11.19
N LYS A 144 7.91 6.27 10.44
CA LYS A 144 8.66 7.47 10.82
C LYS A 144 7.96 8.14 12.00
N LYS A 145 8.74 8.52 13.01
CA LYS A 145 8.31 9.23 14.20
C LYS A 145 9.29 10.36 14.49
N LEU A 146 8.75 11.48 14.96
CA LEU A 146 9.54 12.64 15.34
C LEU A 146 9.70 12.67 16.87
N GLU A 147 10.88 13.05 17.32
CA GLU A 147 11.23 13.15 18.73
C GLU A 147 12.10 14.38 18.95
N SER A 148 11.82 15.16 20.00
CA SER A 148 12.69 16.27 20.38
C SER A 148 13.76 15.80 21.35
N VAL A 149 15.01 16.22 21.13
CA VAL A 149 16.18 15.87 21.95
C VAL A 149 16.84 17.17 22.43
N SER A 150 16.96 17.36 23.75
CA SER A 150 17.75 18.47 24.32
C SER A 150 19.23 18.17 24.13
N ILE A 151 19.95 19.11 23.53
CA ILE A 151 21.35 18.97 23.11
C ILE A 151 22.27 19.66 24.12
N GLN A 152 21.93 20.90 24.47
CA GLN A 152 22.71 21.77 25.34
C GLN A 152 21.77 22.61 26.18
N ASN A 153 22.15 22.84 27.43
CA ASN A 153 21.44 23.71 28.37
C ASN A 153 22.50 24.44 29.20
N GLU A 154 22.79 25.68 28.84
CA GLU A 154 23.94 26.43 29.35
C GLU A 154 23.54 27.81 29.88
N LYS A 155 24.37 28.30 30.80
CA LYS A 155 24.28 29.66 31.32
C LYS A 155 25.64 30.33 31.30
N PHE A 156 25.67 31.61 31.00
CA PHE A 156 26.90 32.39 30.99
C PHE A 156 26.64 33.85 31.34
N TYR A 157 27.70 34.54 31.74
CA TYR A 157 27.71 35.97 32.02
C TYR A 157 28.53 36.70 30.96
N LEU A 158 27.94 37.72 30.34
CA LEU A 158 28.60 38.59 29.38
C LEU A 158 28.76 39.98 29.98
N ASN A 159 29.98 40.51 29.92
CA ASN A 159 30.27 41.86 30.36
C ASN A 159 29.63 42.89 29.43
N SER A 160 29.54 44.14 29.89
CA SER A 160 29.21 45.27 29.03
C SER A 160 30.32 45.58 28.03
N THR A 161 29.98 46.31 26.96
CA THR A 161 30.96 46.73 25.94
C THR A 161 32.11 47.55 26.52
N SER A 162 31.84 48.47 27.44
CA SER A 162 32.88 49.29 28.09
C SER A 162 33.83 48.46 28.96
N ASN A 163 33.30 47.54 29.78
CA ASN A 163 34.13 46.66 30.61
C ASN A 163 34.91 45.64 29.75
N ALA A 164 34.35 45.20 28.63
CA ALA A 164 35.06 44.33 27.69
C ALA A 164 36.24 45.03 27.00
N LEU A 165 36.10 46.32 26.68
CA LEU A 165 37.15 47.12 26.06
C LEU A 165 38.23 47.54 27.07
N LEU A 166 37.84 47.95 28.27
CA LEU A 166 38.74 48.61 29.24
C LEU A 166 39.34 47.66 30.30
N LYS A 167 38.66 46.56 30.61
CA LYS A 167 39.06 45.62 31.69
C LYS A 167 39.32 44.20 31.20
N GLY A 168 39.33 43.98 29.88
CA GLY A 168 39.60 42.68 29.26
C GLY A 168 38.48 41.64 29.42
N GLY A 169 37.27 42.07 29.82
CA GLY A 169 36.10 41.18 29.89
C GLY A 169 35.62 40.71 28.51
N LYS A 170 34.85 39.63 28.45
CA LYS A 170 34.17 39.20 27.22
C LYS A 170 32.71 39.68 27.22
N ASN A 171 32.31 40.42 26.19
CA ASN A 171 30.90 40.78 25.93
C ASN A 171 30.25 39.92 24.84
N ARG A 172 31.01 38.97 24.26
CA ARG A 172 30.52 38.02 23.27
C ARG A 172 31.16 36.64 23.45
N ILE A 173 30.43 35.61 23.07
CA ILE A 173 30.90 34.21 23.06
C ILE A 173 30.38 33.48 21.82
N ILE A 174 31.00 32.35 21.53
CA ILE A 174 30.57 31.43 20.47
C ILE A 174 30.29 30.09 21.12
N MET A 175 29.12 29.53 20.80
CA MET A 175 28.70 28.23 21.26
C MET A 175 28.48 27.30 20.04
N PRO A 176 29.24 26.20 19.91
CA PRO A 176 29.06 25.25 18.81
C PRO A 176 27.78 24.44 18.99
N VAL A 177 27.01 24.26 17.90
CA VAL A 177 25.76 23.49 17.91
C VAL A 177 26.02 22.07 17.40
N SER A 178 25.98 21.10 18.31
CA SER A 178 26.24 19.68 18.00
C SER A 178 24.94 18.91 17.74
N LEU A 179 24.40 18.99 16.52
CA LEU A 179 23.14 18.35 16.17
C LEU A 179 23.27 16.80 16.07
N PRO A 180 22.34 16.03 16.67
CA PRO A 180 22.26 14.59 16.46
C PRO A 180 22.03 14.21 14.99
N LYS A 181 22.40 12.97 14.62
CA LYS A 181 22.06 12.42 13.30
C LYS A 181 20.54 12.41 13.09
N ASN A 182 20.12 12.63 11.83
CA ASN A 182 18.71 12.68 11.43
C ASN A 182 17.90 13.83 12.05
N THR A 183 18.57 14.89 12.51
CA THR A 183 17.91 16.15 12.83
C THR A 183 17.26 16.71 11.57
N ILE A 184 16.01 17.14 11.67
CA ILE A 184 15.25 17.77 10.58
C ILE A 184 15.29 19.30 10.72
N GLU A 185 15.15 19.76 11.96
CA GLU A 185 15.20 21.17 12.35
C GLU A 185 15.56 21.23 13.83
N TRP A 186 15.96 22.38 14.31
CA TRP A 186 16.27 22.57 15.71
C TRP A 186 15.81 23.95 16.19
N TYR A 187 15.77 24.09 17.50
CA TYR A 187 15.27 25.24 18.20
C TYR A 187 16.32 25.67 19.21
N TYR A 188 16.47 26.98 19.40
CA TYR A 188 17.07 27.49 20.62
C TYR A 188 16.09 28.36 21.38
N VAL A 189 16.13 28.23 22.70
CA VAL A 189 15.33 29.01 23.63
C VAL A 189 16.29 29.78 24.50
N PHE A 190 16.06 31.08 24.66
CA PHE A 190 16.94 31.93 25.45
C PHE A 190 16.20 32.92 26.32
N SER A 191 16.88 33.36 27.38
CA SER A 191 16.47 34.46 28.24
C SER A 191 17.70 35.21 28.74
N ALA A 192 17.59 36.54 28.86
CA ALA A 192 18.64 37.41 29.38
C ALA A 192 18.12 38.29 30.53
N SER A 193 18.89 38.38 31.62
CA SER A 193 18.63 39.23 32.79
C SER A 193 19.93 39.71 33.43
N ARG A 194 19.91 40.87 34.06
CA ARG A 194 21.01 41.33 34.93
C ARG A 194 21.08 40.54 36.25
N GLU A 195 19.95 39.97 36.68
CA GLU A 195 19.86 39.22 37.92
C GLU A 195 20.12 37.72 37.67
N GLU A 196 21.16 37.15 38.29
CA GLU A 196 21.50 35.73 38.11
C GLU A 196 20.37 34.80 38.57
N ASN A 197 19.62 35.20 39.59
CA ASN A 197 18.52 34.41 40.16
C ASN A 197 17.35 34.26 39.18
N ASP A 198 17.06 35.28 38.38
CA ASP A 198 16.04 35.20 37.33
C ASP A 198 16.41 34.13 36.30
N ILE A 199 17.68 34.08 35.91
CA ILE A 199 18.22 33.11 34.96
C ILE A 199 18.23 31.70 35.55
N LYS A 200 18.64 31.53 36.82
CA LYS A 200 18.59 30.22 37.51
C LYS A 200 17.18 29.65 37.57
N ASN A 201 16.20 30.48 37.94
CA ASN A 201 14.80 30.08 38.01
C ASN A 201 14.21 29.79 36.63
N THR A 202 14.64 30.55 35.61
CA THR A 202 14.22 30.36 34.23
C THR A 202 14.74 29.02 33.67
N LEU A 203 16.02 28.69 33.88
CA LEU A 203 16.63 27.43 33.44
C LEU A 203 16.03 26.19 34.10
N SER A 204 15.71 26.27 35.40
CA SER A 204 15.04 25.15 36.10
C SER A 204 13.60 24.96 35.63
N SER A 205 12.99 26.00 35.07
CA SER A 205 11.66 25.97 34.46
C SER A 205 11.65 25.65 32.96
N PHE A 206 12.82 25.57 32.30
CA PHE A 206 12.93 25.20 30.90
C PHE A 206 12.48 23.76 30.71
N ASN A 207 11.26 23.61 30.19
CA ASN A 207 10.68 22.33 29.85
C ASN A 207 10.31 22.26 28.35
N PHE A 208 11.04 23.00 27.50
CA PHE A 208 10.70 23.15 26.08
C PHE A 208 10.74 21.81 25.36
N ALA A 209 11.72 20.95 25.65
CA ALA A 209 11.82 19.63 25.04
C ALA A 209 10.58 18.76 25.36
N SER A 210 10.10 18.79 26.61
CA SER A 210 8.91 18.04 27.00
C SER A 210 7.64 18.61 26.36
N GLN A 211 7.51 19.95 26.35
CA GLN A 211 6.38 20.62 25.72
C GLN A 211 6.33 20.33 24.22
N LEU A 212 7.47 20.45 23.52
CA LEU A 212 7.60 20.13 22.10
C LEU A 212 7.28 18.67 21.81
N THR A 213 7.79 17.72 22.62
CA THR A 213 7.43 16.29 22.50
C THR A 213 5.93 16.05 22.65
N LYS A 214 5.28 16.74 23.59
CA LYS A 214 3.83 16.60 23.79
C LYS A 214 3.07 17.07 22.56
N PHE A 215 3.43 18.23 22.02
CA PHE A 215 2.80 18.75 20.81
C PHE A 215 3.00 17.85 19.58
N ILE A 216 4.20 17.31 19.38
CA ILE A 216 4.49 16.36 18.27
C ILE A 216 3.59 15.11 18.33
N LYS A 217 3.16 14.70 19.53
CA LYS A 217 2.27 13.54 19.71
C LYS A 217 0.80 13.90 19.46
N GLU A 218 0.40 15.13 19.73
CA GLU A 218 -0.99 15.60 19.67
C GLU A 218 -1.36 16.16 18.30
N ASP A 219 -0.41 16.73 17.56
CA ASP A 219 -0.64 17.39 16.27
C ASP A 219 0.38 16.92 15.20
N ASN A 220 -0.09 16.76 13.96
CA ASN A 220 0.78 16.46 12.81
C ASN A 220 1.47 17.74 12.27
N GLU A 221 1.04 18.94 12.69
CA GLU A 221 1.59 20.23 12.25
C GLU A 221 2.46 20.91 13.33
N ILE A 222 3.76 20.60 13.31
CA ILE A 222 4.75 21.07 14.30
C ILE A 222 4.89 22.61 14.33
N GLN A 223 4.68 23.29 13.20
CA GLN A 223 4.85 24.75 13.12
C GLN A 223 3.78 25.52 13.91
N SER A 224 2.54 25.03 13.88
CA SER A 224 1.42 25.59 14.64
C SER A 224 1.62 25.39 16.14
N ALA A 225 2.15 24.23 16.53
CA ALA A 225 2.47 23.90 17.92
C ALA A 225 3.53 24.82 18.54
N VAL A 226 4.63 25.10 17.84
CA VAL A 226 5.71 25.94 18.39
C VAL A 226 5.26 27.39 18.54
N SER A 227 4.40 27.89 17.65
CA SER A 227 3.86 29.25 17.71
C SER A 227 2.99 29.49 18.97
N ASN A 228 2.49 28.43 19.60
CA ASN A 228 1.69 28.49 20.84
C ASN A 228 2.54 28.43 22.11
N LEU A 229 3.87 28.24 21.99
CA LEU A 229 4.77 28.15 23.14
C LEU A 229 5.17 29.56 23.59
N ASN A 230 4.95 29.84 24.87
CA ASN A 230 5.35 31.13 25.44
C ASN A 230 6.88 31.14 25.64
N PRO A 231 7.58 32.18 25.16
CA PRO A 231 8.98 32.34 25.47
C PRO A 231 9.17 32.57 26.98
N PRO A 232 10.32 32.19 27.53
CA PRO A 232 10.60 32.43 28.94
C PRO A 232 10.66 33.94 29.25
N PRO A 233 10.48 34.35 30.52
CA PRO A 233 10.64 35.74 30.90
C PRO A 233 12.08 36.18 30.70
N GLY A 234 12.28 37.40 30.17
CA GLY A 234 13.59 38.04 30.00
C GLY A 234 13.49 39.53 30.33
N ALA A 235 14.53 40.08 30.96
CA ALA A 235 14.55 41.45 31.47
C ALA A 235 15.47 42.38 30.66
N ASN A 236 16.51 41.83 30.04
CA ASN A 236 17.55 42.60 29.35
C ASN A 236 17.82 42.08 27.95
N ILE A 237 18.36 42.94 27.10
CA ILE A 237 18.57 42.65 25.69
C ILE A 237 19.87 41.87 25.47
N CYS A 238 19.83 40.89 24.57
CA CYS A 238 21.01 40.28 23.96
C CYS A 238 20.81 40.09 22.45
N ASP A 239 21.92 39.92 21.74
CA ASP A 239 21.92 39.52 20.34
C ASP A 239 22.42 38.08 20.21
N ILE A 240 21.74 37.28 19.39
CA ILE A 240 22.08 35.90 19.07
C ILE A 240 22.12 35.75 17.56
N TYR A 241 23.29 35.39 17.04
CA TYR A 241 23.55 35.18 15.63
C TYR A 241 23.72 33.69 15.36
N VAL A 242 22.98 33.14 14.39
CA VAL A 242 23.26 31.80 13.87
C VAL A 242 24.31 31.92 12.77
N ILE A 243 25.45 31.23 12.93
CA ILE A 243 26.59 31.32 12.02
C ILE A 243 26.91 29.92 11.49
N ASN A 244 26.91 29.74 10.17
CA ASN A 244 27.05 28.41 9.54
C ASN A 244 28.47 28.10 9.02
N SER A 245 29.47 28.84 9.48
CA SER A 245 30.84 28.80 8.95
C SER A 245 31.84 29.04 10.07
N ASP A 246 32.90 28.21 10.12
CA ASP A 246 34.00 28.35 11.08
C ASP A 246 34.68 29.72 10.95
N LYS A 247 34.88 30.17 9.70
CA LYS A 247 35.49 31.46 9.38
C LYS A 247 34.66 32.62 9.92
N ASP A 248 33.34 32.60 9.68
CA ASP A 248 32.46 33.68 10.13
C ASP A 248 32.29 33.67 11.66
N ALA A 249 32.37 32.50 12.29
CA ALA A 249 32.38 32.39 13.75
C ALA A 249 33.66 33.05 14.31
N GLU A 250 34.83 32.76 13.73
CA GLU A 250 36.08 33.44 14.11
C GLU A 250 35.99 34.96 13.92
N LEU A 251 35.47 35.43 12.78
CA LEU A 251 35.28 36.86 12.52
C LEU A 251 34.36 37.52 13.56
N PHE A 252 33.25 36.87 13.94
CA PHE A 252 32.38 37.34 15.02
C PHE A 252 33.13 37.47 16.36
N LYS A 253 34.00 36.50 16.68
CA LYS A 253 34.83 36.51 17.89
C LYS A 253 35.78 37.71 17.92
N GLU A 254 36.46 37.93 16.79
CA GLU A 254 37.48 38.97 16.61
C GLU A 254 36.87 40.37 16.38
N LYS A 255 35.54 40.46 16.32
CA LYS A 255 34.78 41.71 16.13
C LYS A 255 34.92 42.31 14.73
N GLU A 256 35.17 41.45 13.74
CA GLU A 256 35.22 41.77 12.32
C GLU A 256 33.85 41.54 11.65
N ASP A 257 33.73 41.97 10.40
CA ASP A 257 32.54 41.73 9.58
C ASP A 257 32.36 40.23 9.31
N PHE A 258 31.17 39.70 9.61
CA PHE A 258 30.84 38.29 9.48
C PHE A 258 29.44 38.11 8.87
N LYS A 259 29.17 36.91 8.34
CA LYS A 259 27.84 36.55 7.85
C LYS A 259 27.08 35.70 8.87
N SER A 260 25.80 36.01 9.05
CA SER A 260 24.87 35.22 9.85
C SER A 260 23.67 34.75 9.01
N ASN A 261 23.01 33.71 9.49
CA ASN A 261 21.74 33.24 9.00
C ASN A 261 20.61 34.10 9.59
N LEU A 262 19.85 34.77 8.72
CA LEU A 262 18.79 35.69 9.14
C LEU A 262 17.61 35.00 9.81
N GLU A 263 17.23 33.79 9.36
CA GLU A 263 16.09 33.04 9.90
C GLU A 263 16.26 32.76 11.40
N GLY A 264 17.46 32.32 11.77
CA GLY A 264 17.81 31.96 13.13
C GLY A 264 18.41 33.09 13.97
N THR A 265 18.67 34.29 13.42
CA THR A 265 19.29 35.40 14.17
C THR A 265 18.23 36.25 14.88
N ARG A 266 18.53 36.70 16.10
CA ARG A 266 17.71 37.63 16.88
C ARG A 266 18.59 38.72 17.47
N GLU A 267 18.31 39.96 17.09
CA GLU A 267 19.01 41.14 17.60
C GLU A 267 18.04 42.00 18.40
N ASN A 268 18.52 42.58 19.51
CA ASN A 268 17.72 43.41 20.39
C ASN A 268 16.55 42.68 21.11
N PHE A 269 16.72 41.40 21.47
CA PHE A 269 15.68 40.59 22.13
C PHE A 269 16.00 40.28 23.59
N LYS A 270 14.97 40.15 24.42
CA LYS A 270 15.11 39.78 25.85
C LYS A 270 15.03 38.29 26.11
N SER A 271 14.20 37.62 25.32
CA SER A 271 13.98 36.18 25.36
C SER A 271 13.30 35.76 24.06
N GLY A 272 13.29 34.46 23.79
CA GLY A 272 12.63 33.93 22.60
C GLY A 272 12.79 32.43 22.45
N ILE A 273 11.86 31.86 21.68
CA ILE A 273 11.97 30.52 21.09
C ILE A 273 12.20 30.74 19.60
N VAL A 274 13.29 30.20 19.07
CA VAL A 274 13.69 30.44 17.69
C VAL A 274 13.91 29.13 16.98
N LYS A 275 13.18 28.95 15.87
CA LYS A 275 13.36 27.85 14.94
C LYS A 275 14.54 28.12 14.02
N VAL A 276 15.34 27.09 13.75
CA VAL A 276 16.39 27.08 12.74
C VAL A 276 16.23 25.86 11.86
N SER A 277 15.96 26.09 10.57
CA SER A 277 15.68 25.02 9.61
C SER A 277 16.95 24.36 9.04
N THR A 278 18.10 25.02 9.11
CA THR A 278 19.37 24.41 8.65
C THR A 278 19.90 23.38 9.65
N THR A 279 20.36 22.25 9.12
CA THR A 279 20.99 21.16 9.88
C THR A 279 22.51 21.14 9.70
N ASP A 280 23.06 22.12 9.01
CA ASP A 280 24.49 22.23 8.77
C ASP A 280 25.22 22.58 10.07
N LYS A 281 26.55 22.39 10.06
CA LYS A 281 27.41 22.83 11.16
C LYS A 281 27.14 24.30 11.45
N SER A 282 26.76 24.58 12.70
CA SER A 282 26.28 25.89 13.12
C SER A 282 26.88 26.30 14.45
N TYR A 283 26.96 27.61 14.66
CA TYR A 283 27.37 28.24 15.89
C TYR A 283 26.33 29.28 16.30
N LEU A 284 26.16 29.45 17.61
CA LEU A 284 25.47 30.59 18.18
C LEU A 284 26.51 31.61 18.64
N GLY A 285 26.58 32.73 17.93
CA GLY A 285 27.34 33.91 18.34
C GLY A 285 26.46 34.77 19.23
N ILE A 286 26.83 34.92 20.51
CA ILE A 286 25.97 35.58 21.51
C ILE A 286 26.68 36.83 21.99
N ARG A 287 26.00 37.97 21.98
CA ARG A 287 26.55 39.29 22.30
C ARG A 287 25.66 40.03 23.30
N ASN A 288 26.30 40.68 24.26
CA ASN A 288 25.69 41.74 25.05
C ASN A 288 25.94 43.10 24.36
N PRO A 289 24.90 43.76 23.81
CA PRO A 289 25.05 45.08 23.22
C PRO A 289 25.07 46.23 24.25
N ASP A 290 24.78 45.96 25.53
CA ASP A 290 24.73 47.00 26.58
C ASP A 290 26.13 47.57 26.84
N ASN A 291 26.24 48.90 26.79
CA ASN A 291 27.50 49.60 26.98
C ASN A 291 27.94 49.70 28.44
N ILE A 292 27.01 49.60 29.39
CA ILE A 292 27.23 49.92 30.80
C ILE A 292 27.19 48.65 31.66
N TYR A 293 26.18 47.80 31.47
CA TYR A 293 25.90 46.68 32.37
C TYR A 293 26.16 45.31 31.73
N GLY A 294 26.70 44.38 32.54
CA GLY A 294 26.76 42.97 32.15
C GLY A 294 25.42 42.29 32.31
N ILE A 295 25.25 41.14 31.66
CA ILE A 295 24.01 40.35 31.69
C ILE A 295 24.32 38.86 31.84
N HIS A 296 23.43 38.14 32.50
CA HIS A 296 23.36 36.69 32.48
C HIS A 296 22.42 36.24 31.37
N ILE A 297 22.80 35.17 30.68
CA ILE A 297 22.02 34.58 29.59
C ILE A 297 21.88 33.08 29.86
N ALA A 298 20.64 32.60 29.74
CA ALA A 298 20.28 31.19 29.66
C ALA A 298 20.04 30.82 28.20
N ILE A 299 20.52 29.65 27.77
CA ILE A 299 20.18 29.10 26.46
C ILE A 299 19.99 27.59 26.53
N GLU A 300 18.94 27.10 25.88
CA GLU A 300 18.69 25.68 25.64
C GLU A 300 18.58 25.44 24.14
N ILE A 301 19.24 24.38 23.65
CA ILE A 301 19.18 23.95 22.25
C ILE A 301 18.50 22.60 22.18
N ILE A 302 17.48 22.48 21.33
CA ILE A 302 16.69 21.27 21.15
C ILE A 302 16.59 20.90 19.68
N ALA A 303 16.97 19.68 19.33
CA ALA A 303 16.85 19.14 17.98
C ALA A 303 15.57 18.34 17.82
N LEU A 304 14.91 18.49 16.69
CA LEU A 304 13.84 17.59 16.24
C LEU A 304 14.42 16.51 15.33
N VAL A 305 14.38 15.25 15.78
CA VAL A 305 15.01 14.12 15.10
C VAL A 305 13.97 13.16 14.55
N ALA A 306 14.17 12.71 13.30
CA ALA A 306 13.40 11.60 12.75
C ALA A 306 14.00 10.25 13.18
N LYS A 307 13.16 9.43 13.81
CA LYS A 307 13.45 8.03 14.12
C LYS A 307 12.51 7.11 13.34
N THR A 308 13.04 5.97 12.92
CA THR A 308 12.24 4.89 12.35
C THR A 308 11.96 3.88 13.45
N GLU A 309 10.69 3.69 13.78
CA GLU A 309 10.23 2.66 14.72
C GLU A 309 9.53 1.54 13.95
N LYS A 310 9.80 0.29 14.33
CA LYS A 310 9.10 -0.87 13.79
C LYS A 310 7.80 -1.07 14.56
N VAL A 311 6.68 -0.83 13.91
CA VAL A 311 5.34 -0.99 14.50
C VAL A 311 4.69 -2.23 13.92
N LYS A 312 4.03 -3.02 14.77
CA LYS A 312 3.18 -4.13 14.33
C LYS A 312 1.89 -3.59 13.74
N GLU A 313 1.60 -3.95 12.50
CA GLU A 313 0.35 -3.65 11.81
C GLU A 313 -0.33 -4.95 11.39
N THR A 314 -1.63 -5.05 11.64
CA THR A 314 -2.46 -6.16 11.16
C THR A 314 -3.04 -5.82 9.80
N VAL A 315 -2.76 -6.63 8.79
CA VAL A 315 -3.29 -6.45 7.42
C VAL A 315 -4.02 -7.69 6.92
N ASN A 316 -5.08 -7.48 6.16
CA ASN A 316 -5.82 -8.54 5.47
C ASN A 316 -5.24 -8.72 4.07
N ILE A 317 -4.51 -9.80 3.85
CA ILE A 317 -3.90 -10.10 2.55
C ILE A 317 -4.97 -10.71 1.63
N PRO A 318 -5.21 -10.15 0.42
CA PRO A 318 -6.18 -10.72 -0.51
C PRO A 318 -5.66 -12.04 -1.08
N ILE A 319 -6.51 -13.07 -1.04
CA ILE A 319 -6.31 -14.35 -1.72
C ILE A 319 -7.11 -14.30 -3.02
N ILE A 320 -6.40 -14.25 -4.15
CA ILE A 320 -7.00 -14.23 -5.48
C ILE A 320 -7.08 -15.66 -6.01
N LYS A 321 -8.29 -16.20 -6.14
CA LYS A 321 -8.53 -17.48 -6.81
C LYS A 321 -8.93 -17.22 -8.26
N SER A 322 -8.35 -17.98 -9.18
CA SER A 322 -8.67 -17.91 -10.62
C SER A 322 -9.24 -19.25 -11.08
N TYR A 323 -10.35 -19.23 -11.81
CA TYR A 323 -10.96 -20.41 -12.41
C TYR A 323 -11.44 -20.13 -13.84
N GLN A 324 -11.49 -21.17 -14.66
CA GLN A 324 -11.91 -21.09 -16.06
C GLN A 324 -13.42 -21.37 -16.18
N ILE A 325 -14.14 -20.49 -16.87
CA ILE A 325 -15.57 -20.66 -17.18
C ILE A 325 -15.70 -20.95 -18.68
N PRO A 326 -16.28 -22.11 -19.05
CA PRO A 326 -16.52 -22.44 -20.45
C PRO A 326 -17.65 -21.57 -21.04
N TYR A 327 -17.53 -21.19 -22.31
CA TYR A 327 -18.56 -20.50 -23.08
C TYR A 327 -18.57 -21.00 -24.53
N LEU A 328 -19.74 -20.94 -25.19
CA LEU A 328 -19.85 -21.30 -26.61
C LEU A 328 -19.23 -20.17 -27.47
N ILE A 329 -18.37 -20.54 -28.41
CA ILE A 329 -17.85 -19.63 -29.44
C ILE A 329 -18.88 -19.57 -30.57
N ASP A 330 -19.35 -18.37 -30.91
CA ASP A 330 -20.39 -18.15 -31.92
C ASP A 330 -19.95 -18.42 -33.37
#